data_AF-A0A2M7CFZ3-F1
#
_entry.id   AF-A0A2M7CFZ3-F1
#
_cell.length_a   1.000
_cell.length_b   1.000
_cell.length_c   1.000
_cell.angle_alpha   90.00
_cell.angle_beta   90.00
_cell.angle_gamma   90.00
#
_symmetry.space_group_name_H-M   'P 1'
#
loop_
_entity.id
_entity.type
_entity.pdbx_description
1 polymer ?
#
loop_
_entity_poly.entity_id
_entity_poly.type
_entity_poly.pdbx_seq_one_letter_code
_entity_poly.pdbx_strand_id
1 'polypeptide(L)'
;MVMKRILVIILFIFFISDISFAEVYKWVDEKGVVSFTDDIMQVPERYRLKAEKIGLPEEKEETKVEGGATPKKKEETYRDRLGRGEDYWKGRVEEWKKKLREYQDKLEILRAKYNKLTERFNDSKSTAERGNLRRERDQVKNEMDQCKIQIEEAKNMLEKKIPEEAELYKAKPEWVRQ
;
A
#
# COMPACT_ATOMS: atom_id res chain seq x y z
N MET A 1 4.67 40.95 36.37
CA MET A 1 3.44 40.12 36.40
C MET A 1 2.57 40.28 35.14
N VAL A 2 2.53 41.46 34.49
CA VAL A 2 1.72 41.74 33.28
C VAL A 2 2.19 40.97 32.03
N MET A 3 3.49 40.86 31.78
CA MET A 3 4.04 40.13 30.61
C MET A 3 3.68 38.64 30.59
N LYS A 4 3.64 37.99 31.77
CA LYS A 4 3.25 36.59 31.92
C LYS A 4 1.74 36.38 31.70
N ARG A 5 0.92 37.40 32.02
CA ARG A 5 -0.53 37.38 31.74
C ARG A 5 -0.80 37.56 30.24
N ILE A 6 -0.06 38.43 29.56
CA ILE A 6 -0.16 38.59 28.09
C ILE A 6 0.22 37.28 27.36
N LEU A 7 1.28 36.59 27.82
CA LEU A 7 1.70 35.32 27.24
C LEU A 7 0.64 34.22 27.42
N VAL A 8 -0.05 34.18 28.56
CA VAL A 8 -1.17 33.25 28.81
C VAL A 8 -2.39 33.58 27.94
N ILE A 9 -2.69 34.87 27.72
CA ILE A 9 -3.80 35.29 26.86
C ILE A 9 -3.52 34.94 25.39
N ILE A 10 -2.28 35.14 24.91
CA ILE A 10 -1.87 34.74 23.55
C ILE A 10 -1.98 33.21 23.38
N LEU A 11 -1.55 32.43 24.38
CA LEU A 11 -1.68 30.97 24.36
C LEU A 11 -3.15 30.54 24.26
N PHE A 12 -4.06 31.23 24.95
CA PHE A 12 -5.49 30.89 24.94
C PHE A 12 -6.16 31.16 23.57
N ILE A 13 -5.72 32.18 22.83
CA ILE A 13 -6.26 32.53 21.51
C ILE A 13 -5.97 31.42 20.46
N PHE A 14 -4.84 30.72 20.57
CA PHE A 14 -4.53 29.61 19.65
C PHE A 14 -5.42 28.37 19.85
N PHE A 15 -6.09 28.22 21.00
CA PHE A 15 -6.98 27.09 21.27
C PHE A 15 -8.42 27.27 20.77
N ILE A 16 -8.78 28.45 20.25
CA ILE A 16 -10.14 28.75 19.73
C ILE A 16 -10.22 28.47 18.22
N SER A 17 -9.47 27.49 17.72
CA SER A 17 -9.61 27.08 16.32
C SER A 17 -10.91 26.27 16.20
N ASP A 18 -11.98 26.91 15.76
CA ASP A 18 -13.24 26.23 15.45
C ASP A 18 -13.01 25.21 14.33
N ILE A 19 -13.44 23.97 14.56
CA ILE A 19 -13.49 22.93 13.54
C ILE A 19 -14.59 23.34 12.56
N SER A 20 -14.22 23.90 11.42
CA SER A 20 -15.16 24.13 10.33
C SER A 20 -15.54 22.78 9.72
N PHE A 21 -16.78 22.35 9.99
CA PHE A 21 -17.37 21.18 9.36
C PHE A 21 -17.91 21.59 7.99
N ALA A 22 -17.13 21.35 6.93
CA ALA A 22 -17.66 21.39 5.57
C ALA A 22 -18.37 20.05 5.31
N GLU A 23 -19.70 20.07 5.19
CA GLU A 23 -20.47 18.90 4.78
C GLU A 23 -20.29 18.68 3.28
N VAL A 24 -19.40 17.76 2.91
CA VAL A 24 -19.20 17.38 1.50
C VAL A 24 -20.15 16.22 1.18
N TYR A 25 -21.01 16.43 0.19
CA TYR A 25 -21.93 15.45 -0.34
C TYR A 25 -21.31 14.74 -1.53
N LYS A 26 -21.32 13.41 -1.49
CA LYS A 26 -20.86 12.57 -2.60
C LYS A 26 -22.03 11.78 -3.17
N TRP A 27 -22.19 11.81 -4.49
CA TRP A 27 -23.15 10.96 -5.20
C TRP A 27 -22.56 10.44 -6.52
N VAL A 28 -23.20 9.40 -7.04
CA VAL A 28 -22.84 8.77 -8.32
C VAL A 28 -24.02 8.95 -9.27
N ASP A 29 -23.77 9.48 -10.46
CA ASP A 29 -24.79 9.70 -11.48
C ASP A 29 -25.12 8.41 -12.28
N GLU A 30 -26.09 8.47 -13.20
CA GLU A 30 -26.50 7.32 -14.05
C GLU A 30 -25.36 6.83 -14.97
N LYS A 31 -24.34 7.65 -15.18
CA LYS A 31 -23.20 7.35 -16.04
C LYS A 31 -22.02 6.77 -15.23
N GLY A 32 -22.18 6.61 -13.92
CA GLY A 32 -21.15 6.08 -13.03
C GLY A 32 -20.05 7.08 -12.66
N VAL A 33 -20.25 8.38 -12.93
CA VAL A 33 -19.33 9.45 -12.57
C VAL A 33 -19.58 9.87 -11.14
N VAL A 34 -18.50 9.94 -10.34
CA VAL A 34 -18.54 10.37 -8.95
C VAL A 34 -18.47 11.90 -8.91
N SER A 35 -19.48 12.54 -8.33
CA SER A 35 -19.52 14.00 -8.12
C SER A 35 -19.48 14.35 -6.64
N PHE A 36 -18.89 15.51 -6.34
CA PHE A 36 -18.77 16.07 -5.00
C PHE A 36 -19.36 17.48 -5.01
N THR A 37 -20.14 17.83 -4.00
CA THR A 37 -20.66 19.19 -3.82
C THR A 37 -20.77 19.51 -2.33
N ASP A 38 -20.64 20.77 -1.99
CA ASP A 38 -20.77 21.28 -0.63
C ASP A 38 -22.20 21.75 -0.32
N ASP A 39 -23.11 21.68 -1.29
CA ASP A 39 -24.52 22.08 -1.15
C ASP A 39 -25.48 20.98 -1.65
N ILE A 40 -26.29 20.44 -0.74
CA ILE A 40 -27.30 19.41 -1.03
C ILE A 40 -28.31 19.82 -2.10
N MET A 41 -28.54 21.13 -2.29
CA MET A 41 -29.42 21.63 -3.35
C MET A 41 -28.87 21.35 -4.75
N GLN A 42 -27.54 21.27 -4.90
CA GLN A 42 -26.88 20.93 -6.16
C GLN A 42 -26.94 19.43 -6.48
N VAL A 43 -27.22 18.58 -5.50
CA VAL A 43 -27.49 17.16 -5.73
C VAL A 43 -28.88 17.04 -6.37
N PRO A 44 -29.00 16.45 -7.57
CA PRO A 44 -30.30 16.24 -8.18
C PRO A 44 -31.19 15.38 -7.28
N GLU A 45 -32.47 15.70 -7.20
CA GLU A 45 -33.42 15.15 -6.22
C GLU A 45 -33.43 13.61 -6.17
N ARG A 46 -33.20 12.96 -7.32
CA ARG A 46 -33.09 11.50 -7.47
C ARG A 46 -31.92 10.87 -6.71
N TYR A 47 -30.86 11.64 -6.43
CA TYR A 47 -29.65 11.18 -5.74
C TYR A 47 -29.55 11.67 -4.31
N ARG A 48 -30.41 12.60 -3.86
CA ARG A 48 -30.38 13.11 -2.48
C ARG A 48 -30.58 12.02 -1.44
N LEU A 49 -31.41 11.01 -1.73
CA LEU A 49 -31.65 9.84 -0.86
C LEU A 49 -30.45 8.86 -0.80
N LYS A 50 -29.50 8.96 -1.73
CA LYS A 50 -28.32 8.09 -1.85
C LYS A 50 -27.00 8.84 -1.62
N ALA A 51 -27.06 10.15 -1.38
CA ALA A 51 -25.89 10.96 -1.14
C ALA A 51 -25.39 10.69 0.29
N GLU A 52 -24.14 10.23 0.42
CA GLU A 52 -23.50 10.05 1.72
C GLU A 52 -22.94 11.40 2.18
N LYS A 53 -23.27 11.78 3.42
CA LYS A 53 -22.68 12.95 4.09
C LYS A 53 -21.30 12.59 4.62
N ILE A 54 -20.25 13.12 3.99
CA ILE A 54 -18.88 12.92 4.45
C ILE A 54 -18.58 14.01 5.47
N GLY A 55 -18.89 13.78 6.76
CA GLY A 55 -18.65 14.79 7.80
C GLY A 55 -18.98 14.45 9.26
N LEU A 56 -19.74 13.40 9.55
CA LEU A 56 -20.04 12.97 10.92
C LEU A 56 -19.52 11.54 11.17
N PRO A 57 -18.92 11.24 12.34
CA PRO A 57 -18.70 9.86 12.75
C PRO A 57 -20.07 9.26 13.10
N GLU A 58 -20.75 8.68 12.10
CA GLU A 58 -22.00 7.95 12.36
C GLU A 58 -21.71 6.73 13.24
N GLU A 59 -22.21 6.83 14.46
CA GLU A 59 -22.48 5.73 15.36
C GLU A 59 -23.25 4.64 14.61
N LYS A 60 -22.69 3.43 14.61
CA LYS A 60 -23.31 2.27 13.99
C LYS A 60 -24.55 1.90 14.80
N GLU A 61 -25.72 2.29 14.34
CA GLU A 61 -26.94 1.58 14.72
C GLU A 61 -27.05 0.28 13.94
N GLU A 62 -26.86 -0.81 14.67
CA GLU A 62 -27.11 -2.17 14.23
C GLU A 62 -28.61 -2.35 13.98
N THR A 63 -29.05 -2.33 12.73
CA THR A 63 -30.33 -2.95 12.36
C THR A 63 -30.09 -4.32 11.75
N LYS A 64 -30.16 -5.31 12.63
CA LYS A 64 -30.28 -6.73 12.32
C LYS A 64 -31.55 -6.96 11.51
N VAL A 65 -31.42 -7.36 10.25
CA VAL A 65 -32.51 -8.01 9.51
C VAL A 65 -31.96 -9.30 8.92
N GLU A 66 -32.28 -10.41 9.58
CA GLU A 66 -32.29 -11.73 8.98
C GLU A 66 -33.35 -11.78 7.88
N GLY A 67 -32.93 -12.14 6.68
CA GLY A 67 -33.82 -12.36 5.55
C GLY A 67 -33.03 -13.03 4.43
N GLY A 68 -33.12 -14.35 4.37
CA GLY A 68 -32.38 -15.17 3.42
C GLY A 68 -32.61 -14.75 1.97
N ALA A 69 -31.50 -14.55 1.26
CA ALA A 69 -31.38 -14.77 -0.17
C ALA A 69 -29.90 -14.93 -0.48
N THR A 70 -29.52 -16.12 -0.97
CA THR A 70 -28.25 -16.40 -1.63
C THR A 70 -27.78 -15.25 -2.53
N PRO A 71 -26.55 -14.72 -2.39
CA PRO A 71 -26.00 -13.81 -3.38
C PRO A 71 -25.05 -14.57 -4.30
N LYS A 72 -25.61 -15.31 -5.26
CA LYS A 72 -24.92 -15.43 -6.56
C LYS A 72 -25.15 -14.10 -7.29
N LYS A 73 -24.06 -13.49 -7.76
CA LYS A 73 -24.00 -12.32 -8.67
C LYS A 73 -24.06 -10.92 -8.03
N LYS A 74 -22.99 -10.54 -7.32
CA LYS A 74 -22.48 -9.15 -7.27
C LYS A 74 -21.03 -9.14 -7.77
N GLU A 75 -20.88 -9.45 -9.05
CA GLU A 75 -19.62 -9.31 -9.80
C GLU A 75 -19.45 -7.90 -10.38
N GLU A 76 -20.38 -6.98 -10.14
CA GLU A 76 -20.25 -5.61 -10.62
C GLU A 76 -19.52 -4.76 -9.58
N THR A 77 -18.19 -4.80 -9.65
CA THR A 77 -17.29 -3.75 -9.12
C THR A 77 -17.32 -3.53 -7.61
N TYR A 78 -17.17 -4.61 -6.81
CA TYR A 78 -16.66 -4.40 -5.46
C TYR A 78 -15.32 -3.67 -5.56
N ARG A 79 -15.18 -2.55 -4.85
CA ARG A 79 -13.97 -1.73 -4.77
C ARG A 79 -13.67 -1.51 -3.29
N ASP A 80 -12.39 -1.37 -2.97
CA ASP A 80 -11.98 -1.09 -1.59
C ASP A 80 -12.45 0.29 -1.11
N ARG A 81 -12.18 0.64 0.16
CA ARG A 81 -12.52 1.96 0.72
C ARG A 81 -11.96 3.15 -0.05
N LEU A 82 -10.94 2.94 -0.88
CA LEU A 82 -10.31 3.96 -1.73
C LEU A 82 -10.78 3.89 -3.19
N GLY A 83 -11.77 3.05 -3.51
CA GLY A 83 -12.27 2.89 -4.86
C GLY A 83 -11.34 2.08 -5.78
N ARG A 84 -10.33 1.39 -5.22
CA ARG A 84 -9.41 0.52 -5.97
C ARG A 84 -10.03 -0.87 -6.14
N GLY A 85 -10.00 -1.35 -7.37
CA GLY A 85 -10.53 -2.67 -7.73
C GLY A 85 -9.49 -3.78 -7.62
N GLU A 86 -9.91 -4.97 -8.02
CA GLU A 86 -9.08 -6.18 -8.09
C GLU A 86 -7.80 -5.99 -8.91
N ASP A 87 -7.88 -5.28 -10.04
CA ASP A 87 -6.74 -5.06 -10.94
C ASP A 87 -5.57 -4.33 -10.26
N TYR A 88 -5.87 -3.40 -9.35
CA TYR A 88 -4.84 -2.70 -8.59
C TYR A 88 -4.10 -3.65 -7.66
N TRP A 89 -4.84 -4.45 -6.89
CA TRP A 89 -4.27 -5.38 -5.93
C TRP A 89 -3.51 -6.50 -6.62
N LYS A 90 -4.09 -7.08 -7.68
CA LYS A 90 -3.41 -8.06 -8.53
C LYS A 90 -2.16 -7.48 -9.20
N GLY A 91 -2.23 -6.27 -9.74
CA GLY A 91 -1.09 -5.60 -10.33
C GLY A 91 0.05 -5.39 -9.33
N ARG A 92 -0.28 -4.98 -8.10
CA ARG A 92 0.70 -4.80 -7.02
C ARG A 92 1.34 -6.13 -6.62
N VAL A 93 0.55 -7.19 -6.45
CA VAL A 93 1.07 -8.54 -6.16
C VAL A 93 1.96 -9.03 -7.29
N GLU A 94 1.53 -8.89 -8.55
CA GLU A 94 2.30 -9.34 -9.71
C GLU A 94 3.61 -8.56 -9.86
N GLU A 95 3.61 -7.25 -9.59
CA GLU A 95 4.82 -6.44 -9.60
C GLU A 95 5.84 -6.92 -8.55
N TRP A 96 5.38 -7.19 -7.33
CA TRP A 96 6.24 -7.70 -6.27
C TRP A 96 6.70 -9.14 -6.52
N LYS A 97 5.85 -9.99 -7.13
CA LYS A 97 6.24 -11.33 -7.61
C LYS A 97 7.30 -11.24 -8.70
N LYS A 98 7.17 -10.30 -9.64
CA LYS A 98 8.16 -10.04 -10.68
C LYS A 98 9.49 -9.59 -10.08
N LYS A 99 9.47 -8.63 -9.15
CA LYS A 99 10.66 -8.18 -8.42
C LYS A 99 11.32 -9.33 -7.66
N LEU A 100 10.54 -10.16 -6.98
CA LEU A 100 11.04 -11.36 -6.29
C LEU A 100 11.79 -12.29 -7.25
N ARG A 101 11.21 -12.58 -8.43
CA ARG A 101 11.85 -13.40 -9.46
C ARG A 101 13.13 -12.74 -9.99
N GLU A 102 13.10 -11.45 -10.30
CA GLU A 102 14.27 -10.71 -10.75
C GLU A 102 15.42 -10.75 -9.72
N TYR A 103 15.12 -10.65 -8.43
CA TYR A 103 16.14 -10.76 -7.37
C TYR A 103 16.66 -12.19 -7.23
N GLN A 104 15.80 -13.20 -7.40
CA GLN A 104 16.22 -14.61 -7.43
C GLN A 104 17.16 -14.88 -8.61
N ASP A 105 16.80 -14.44 -9.82
CA ASP A 105 17.62 -14.60 -11.02
C ASP A 105 18.97 -13.88 -10.86
N LYS A 106 18.97 -12.66 -10.32
CA LYS A 106 20.21 -11.93 -9.98
C LYS A 106 21.07 -12.71 -8.99
N LEU A 107 20.47 -13.31 -7.96
CA LEU A 107 21.20 -14.11 -6.99
C LEU A 107 21.86 -15.34 -7.65
N GLU A 108 21.18 -15.99 -8.60
CA GLU A 108 21.76 -17.11 -9.36
C GLU A 108 22.92 -16.67 -10.25
N ILE A 109 22.77 -15.56 -10.96
CA ILE A 109 23.85 -14.98 -11.78
C ILE A 109 25.07 -14.65 -10.91
N LEU A 110 24.84 -14.02 -9.75
CA LEU A 110 25.91 -13.68 -8.82
C LEU A 110 26.58 -14.93 -8.23
N ARG A 111 25.81 -15.98 -7.92
CA ARG A 111 26.36 -17.28 -7.49
C ARG A 111 27.24 -17.90 -8.57
N ALA A 112 26.80 -17.90 -9.82
CA ALA A 112 27.60 -18.40 -10.94
C ALA A 112 28.90 -17.60 -11.11
N LYS A 113 28.82 -16.26 -11.02
CA LYS A 113 29.99 -15.37 -11.04
C LYS A 113 30.95 -15.67 -9.90
N TYR A 114 30.44 -15.85 -8.68
CA TYR A 114 31.24 -16.21 -7.50
C TYR A 114 31.99 -17.53 -7.69
N ASN A 115 31.31 -18.56 -8.21
CA ASN A 115 31.91 -19.86 -8.49
C ASN A 115 33.03 -19.74 -9.52
N LYS A 116 32.78 -19.03 -10.63
CA LYS A 116 33.80 -18.78 -11.67
C LYS A 116 35.01 -18.02 -11.14
N LEU A 117 34.80 -17.03 -10.25
CA LEU A 117 35.90 -16.32 -9.58
C LEU A 117 36.68 -17.24 -8.64
N THR A 118 36.00 -18.17 -7.99
CA THR A 118 36.62 -19.16 -7.10
C THR A 118 37.48 -20.14 -7.87
N GLU A 119 37.01 -20.63 -9.03
CA GLU A 119 37.80 -21.47 -9.93
C GLU A 119 39.07 -20.74 -10.39
N ARG A 120 38.92 -19.51 -10.90
CA ARG A 120 40.06 -18.67 -11.30
C ARG A 120 41.05 -18.41 -10.17
N PHE A 121 40.54 -18.23 -8.96
CA PHE A 121 41.38 -18.04 -7.77
C PHE A 121 42.21 -19.28 -7.45
N ASN A 122 41.63 -20.47 -7.61
CA ASN A 122 42.30 -21.74 -7.37
C ASN A 122 43.33 -22.07 -8.47
N ASP A 123 43.03 -21.71 -9.71
CA ASP A 123 43.93 -21.95 -10.86
C ASP A 123 45.10 -20.95 -10.93
N SER A 124 44.92 -19.74 -10.37
CA SER A 124 45.95 -18.71 -10.45
C SER A 124 47.15 -19.00 -9.54
N LYS A 125 48.33 -19.02 -10.16
CA LYS A 125 49.64 -19.14 -9.48
C LYS A 125 50.21 -17.78 -9.06
N SER A 126 49.60 -16.67 -9.50
CA SER A 126 50.08 -15.31 -9.24
C SER A 126 49.51 -14.74 -7.95
N THR A 127 50.38 -14.27 -7.05
CA THR A 127 49.95 -13.66 -5.77
C THR A 127 49.19 -12.34 -5.99
N ALA A 128 49.60 -11.54 -6.98
CA ALA A 128 48.91 -10.28 -7.30
C ALA A 128 47.50 -10.53 -7.87
N GLU A 129 47.38 -11.52 -8.77
CA GLU A 129 46.09 -11.90 -9.36
C GLU A 129 45.13 -12.49 -8.33
N ARG A 130 45.62 -13.37 -7.44
CA ARG A 130 44.84 -13.88 -6.29
C ARG A 130 44.35 -12.75 -5.39
N GLY A 131 45.14 -11.69 -5.21
CA GLY A 131 44.73 -10.50 -4.45
C GLY A 131 43.55 -9.74 -5.07
N ASN A 132 43.52 -9.61 -6.40
CA ASN A 132 42.39 -9.02 -7.13
C ASN A 132 41.15 -9.93 -7.08
N LEU A 133 41.32 -11.22 -7.37
CA LEU A 133 40.24 -12.21 -7.38
C LEU A 133 39.57 -12.34 -6.01
N ARG A 134 40.35 -12.25 -4.92
CA ARG A 134 39.78 -12.21 -3.56
C ARG A 134 38.86 -11.00 -3.38
N ARG A 135 39.29 -9.80 -3.78
CA ARG A 135 38.49 -8.58 -3.67
C ARG A 135 37.22 -8.65 -4.49
N GLU A 136 37.31 -9.12 -5.73
CA GLU A 136 36.13 -9.30 -6.61
C GLU A 136 35.15 -10.32 -6.03
N ARG A 137 35.65 -11.43 -5.49
CA ARG A 137 34.83 -12.45 -4.84
C ARG A 137 34.12 -11.90 -3.59
N ASP A 138 34.84 -11.14 -2.78
CA ASP A 138 34.27 -10.52 -1.58
C ASP A 138 33.22 -9.45 -1.95
N GLN A 139 33.42 -8.71 -3.05
CA GLN A 139 32.41 -7.79 -3.60
C GLN A 139 31.16 -8.54 -4.08
N VAL A 140 31.33 -9.61 -4.88
CA VAL A 140 30.20 -10.42 -5.36
C VAL A 140 29.43 -11.05 -4.19
N LYS A 141 30.14 -11.48 -3.14
CA LYS A 141 29.51 -11.97 -1.91
C LYS A 141 28.64 -10.90 -1.25
N ASN A 142 29.14 -9.66 -1.13
CA ASN A 142 28.35 -8.55 -0.58
C ASN A 142 27.11 -8.27 -1.45
N GLU A 143 27.24 -8.27 -2.78
CA GLU A 143 26.11 -8.12 -3.71
C GLU A 143 25.07 -9.24 -3.54
N MET A 144 25.51 -10.49 -3.33
CA MET A 144 24.63 -11.62 -3.05
C MET A 144 23.87 -11.43 -1.74
N ASP A 145 24.54 -10.97 -0.69
CA ASP A 145 23.91 -10.74 0.61
C ASP A 145 22.89 -9.60 0.54
N GLN A 146 23.16 -8.53 -0.23
CA GLN A 146 22.16 -7.49 -0.52
C GLN A 146 20.95 -8.05 -1.30
N CYS A 147 21.18 -8.89 -2.32
CA CYS A 147 20.07 -9.52 -3.04
C CYS A 147 19.21 -10.42 -2.14
N LYS A 148 19.82 -11.14 -1.17
CA LYS A 148 19.05 -11.94 -0.20
C LYS A 148 18.15 -11.08 0.67
N ILE A 149 18.64 -9.92 1.12
CA ILE A 149 17.84 -8.96 1.89
C ILE A 149 16.65 -8.48 1.04
N GLN A 150 16.88 -8.11 -0.21
CA GLN A 150 15.82 -7.67 -1.13
C GLN A 150 14.79 -8.76 -1.42
N ILE A 151 15.21 -10.02 -1.53
CA ILE A 151 14.31 -11.18 -1.65
C ILE A 151 13.42 -11.30 -0.41
N GLU A 152 14.01 -11.19 0.77
CA GLU A 152 13.27 -11.31 2.03
C GLU A 152 12.29 -10.15 2.22
N GLU A 153 12.70 -8.92 1.87
CA GLU A 153 11.81 -7.77 1.84
C GLU A 153 10.65 -7.96 0.86
N ALA A 154 10.92 -8.42 -0.36
CA ALA A 154 9.89 -8.67 -1.36
C ALA A 154 8.90 -9.76 -0.89
N LYS A 155 9.37 -10.82 -0.24
CA LYS A 155 8.51 -11.84 0.39
C LYS A 155 7.67 -11.24 1.52
N ASN A 156 8.26 -10.45 2.41
CA ASN A 156 7.55 -9.82 3.51
C ASN A 156 6.46 -8.86 2.99
N MET A 157 6.75 -8.12 1.92
CA MET A 157 5.74 -7.29 1.25
C MET A 157 4.56 -8.14 0.74
N LEU A 158 4.84 -9.24 0.05
CA LEU A 158 3.81 -10.15 -0.50
C LEU A 158 2.99 -10.87 0.57
N GLU A 159 3.64 -11.36 1.62
CA GLU A 159 3.02 -12.23 2.63
C GLU A 159 2.35 -11.47 3.78
N LYS A 160 2.85 -10.28 4.11
CA LYS A 160 2.40 -9.52 5.29
C LYS A 160 1.81 -8.18 4.89
N LYS A 161 2.61 -7.31 4.27
CA LYS A 161 2.19 -5.90 4.09
C LYS A 161 1.02 -5.74 3.13
N ILE A 162 1.04 -6.39 1.96
CA ILE A 162 -0.07 -6.25 1.00
C ILE A 162 -1.37 -6.86 1.58
N PRO A 163 -1.36 -8.04 2.24
CA PRO A 163 -2.54 -8.53 2.95
C PRO A 163 -3.05 -7.62 4.06
N GLU A 164 -2.17 -7.08 4.91
CA GLU A 164 -2.53 -6.13 5.97
C GLU A 164 -3.15 -4.85 5.40
N GLU A 165 -2.55 -4.29 4.33
CA GLU A 165 -3.11 -3.13 3.61
C GLU A 165 -4.50 -3.47 3.04
N ALA A 166 -4.66 -4.65 2.44
CA ALA A 166 -5.94 -5.09 1.89
C ALA A 166 -7.02 -5.20 2.97
N GLU A 167 -6.71 -5.77 4.13
CA GLU A 167 -7.64 -5.84 5.27
C GLU A 167 -8.01 -4.45 5.79
N LEU A 168 -7.02 -3.56 5.95
CA LEU A 168 -7.22 -2.19 6.41
C LEU A 168 -8.20 -1.42 5.51
N TYR A 169 -8.05 -1.58 4.19
CA TYR A 169 -8.92 -0.94 3.20
C TYR A 169 -10.18 -1.74 2.88
N LYS A 170 -10.42 -2.85 3.59
CA LYS A 170 -11.52 -3.80 3.34
C LYS A 170 -11.54 -4.33 1.90
N ALA A 171 -10.40 -4.42 1.23
CA ALA A 171 -10.27 -5.13 -0.04
C ALA A 171 -10.54 -6.64 0.17
N LYS A 172 -10.98 -7.34 -0.89
CA LYS A 172 -11.18 -8.79 -0.76
C LYS A 172 -9.82 -9.47 -0.56
N PRO A 173 -9.67 -10.35 0.45
CA PRO A 173 -8.41 -11.07 0.68
C PRO A 173 -8.04 -11.98 -0.51
N GLU A 174 -9.03 -12.41 -1.29
CA GLU A 174 -8.86 -13.21 -2.52
C GLU A 174 -8.07 -12.48 -3.61
N TRP A 175 -8.02 -11.14 -3.59
CA TRP A 175 -7.28 -10.37 -4.58
C TRP A 175 -5.78 -10.31 -4.30
N VAL A 176 -5.38 -10.61 -3.06
CA VAL A 176 -3.99 -10.54 -2.61
C VAL A 176 -3.40 -11.91 -2.33
N ARG A 177 -4.21 -12.87 -1.84
CA ARG A 177 -3.81 -14.26 -1.64
C ARG A 177 -3.84 -15.00 -2.98
N GLN A 178 -2.72 -14.98 -3.70
CA GLN A 178 -2.58 -15.62 -5.00
C GLN A 178 -1.27 -16.41 -5.12
#